data_AF-A0A815WEY2-F1
#
_entry.id   AF-A0A815WEY2-F1
#
_cell.length_a   1.000
_cell.length_b   1.000
_cell.length_c   1.000
_cell.angle_alpha   90.00
_cell.angle_beta   90.00
_cell.angle_gamma   90.00
#
_symmetry.space_group_name_H-M   'P 1'
#
loop_
_entity.id
_entity.type
_entity.pdbx_description
1 polymer ?
#
loop_
_entity_poly.entity_id
_entity_poly.type
_entity_poly.pdbx_seq_one_letter_code
_entity_poly.pdbx_strand_id
1 'polypeptide(L)' 'MLIVDSVNSYLNPETIRNLRKKSVVVAVIPTGCTMYLQALDISIFSTFKNHYTDAAEEYI' A
#
# COMPACT_ATOMS: atom_id res chain seq x y z
N MET A 1 11.22 -8.49 3.48
CA MET A 1 10.11 -8.10 4.37
C MET A 1 9.07 -7.40 3.51
N LEU A 2 7.80 -7.79 3.64
CA LEU A 2 6.68 -7.21 2.90
C LEU A 2 5.85 -6.39 3.90
N ILE A 3 5.52 -5.13 3.55
CA ILE A 3 4.68 -4.27 4.37
C ILE A 3 3.37 -4.09 3.60
N VAL A 4 2.25 -4.43 4.22
CA VAL A 4 0.92 -4.34 3.63
C VAL A 4 -0.04 -3.65 4.59
N ASP A 5 -1.06 -3.01 4.06
CA ASP A 5 -2.20 -2.59 4.87
C ASP A 5 -3.02 -3.80 5.35
N SER A 6 -3.96 -3.54 6.24
CA SER A 6 -4.86 -4.54 6.80
C SER A 6 -6.02 -4.93 5.86
N VAL A 7 -5.91 -4.68 4.55
CA VAL A 7 -6.99 -5.03 3.62
C VAL A 7 -7.04 -6.55 3.45
N ASN A 8 -8.22 -7.12 3.69
CA ASN A 8 -8.45 -8.57 3.74
C ASN A 8 -8.18 -9.31 2.42
N SER A 9 -8.11 -8.62 1.27
CA SER A 9 -7.89 -9.24 -0.04
C SER A 9 -6.48 -9.82 -0.21
N TYR A 10 -5.47 -9.26 0.49
CA TYR A 10 -4.07 -9.66 0.30
C TYR A 10 -3.70 -10.92 1.07
N LEU A 11 -4.41 -11.23 2.16
CA LEU A 11 -4.08 -12.31 3.10
C LEU A 11 -5.00 -13.54 2.93
N ASN A 12 -5.23 -13.96 1.69
CA ASN A 12 -5.90 -15.24 1.46
C ASN A 12 -4.97 -16.44 1.79
N PRO A 13 -5.53 -17.64 2.03
CA PRO A 13 -4.75 -18.82 2.43
C PRO A 13 -3.63 -19.20 1.45
N GLU A 14 -3.85 -19.02 0.16
CA GLU A 14 -2.86 -19.33 -0.87
C GLU A 14 -1.68 -18.36 -0.84
N THR A 15 -1.96 -17.06 -0.73
CA THR A 15 -0.93 -16.03 -0.59
C THR A 15 -0.10 -16.26 0.67
N ILE A 16 -0.73 -16.55 1.82
CA ILE A 16 -0.03 -16.85 3.07
C ILE A 16 0.88 -18.08 2.90
N ARG A 17 0.39 -19.15 2.26
CA ARG A 17 1.19 -20.35 1.98
C ARG A 17 2.41 -20.03 1.12
N ASN A 18 2.24 -19.20 0.09
CA ASN A 18 3.33 -18.80 -0.79
C ASN A 18 4.36 -17.89 -0.10
N LEU A 19 3.92 -16.98 0.77
CA LEU A 19 4.79 -16.13 1.57
C LEU A 19 5.62 -16.94 2.57
N ARG A 20 5.01 -17.94 3.23
CA ARG A 20 5.71 -18.89 4.11
C ARG A 20 6.76 -19.71 3.36
N LYS A 21 6.42 -20.27 2.18
CA LYS A 21 7.36 -21.03 1.34
C LYS A 21 8.59 -20.22 0.93
N LYS A 22 8.42 -18.91 0.77
CA LYS A 22 9.49 -17.97 0.38
C LYS A 22 10.18 -17.31 1.58
N SER A 23 9.86 -17.72 2.81
CA SER A 23 10.39 -17.14 4.05
C SER A 23 10.23 -15.61 4.11
N VAL A 24 9.13 -15.08 3.57
CA VAL A 24 8.85 -13.64 3.57
C VAL A 24 8.15 -13.27 4.86
N VAL A 25 8.79 -12.40 5.66
CA VAL A 25 8.15 -11.75 6.82
C VAL A 25 7.19 -10.68 6.33
N VAL A 26 5.96 -10.71 6.83
CA VAL A 26 4.90 -9.73 6.51
C VAL A 26 4.65 -8.86 7.74
N ALA A 27 4.75 -7.55 7.58
CA ALA A 27 4.31 -6.56 8.56
C ALA A 27 2.99 -5.96 8.09
N VAL A 28 1.99 -5.95 8.97
CA VAL A 28 0.66 -5.42 8.68
C VAL A 28 0.50 -4.06 9.35
N ILE A 29 0.13 -3.05 8.56
CA ILE A 29 -0.18 -1.71 9.06
C ILE A 29 -1.65 -1.71 9.54
N PRO A 30 -1.95 -1.19 10.75
CA PRO A 30 -3.32 -1.06 11.23
C PRO A 30 -4.21 -0.23 10.30
N THR A 31 -5.52 -0.52 10.33
CA THR A 31 -6.53 0.26 9.61
C THR A 31 -6.46 1.74 9.97
N GLY A 32 -6.65 2.62 8.98
CA GLY A 32 -6.66 4.08 9.19
C GLY A 32 -5.27 4.72 9.38
N CYS A 33 -4.20 3.92 9.49
CA CYS A 33 -2.84 4.43 9.64
C CYS A 33 -2.03 4.44 8.33
N THR A 34 -2.59 3.95 7.22
CA THR A 34 -1.86 3.80 5.94
C THR A 34 -1.32 5.13 5.43
N MET A 35 -2.10 6.20 5.51
CA MET A 35 -1.68 7.56 5.12
C MET A 35 -0.48 8.12 5.91
N TYR A 36 -0.14 7.50 7.05
CA TYR A 36 0.96 7.94 7.92
C TYR A 36 2.12 6.94 7.99
N LEU A 37 1.86 5.65 7.74
CA LEU A 37 2.84 4.56 7.93
C LEU A 37 3.18 3.82 6.64
N GLN A 38 2.31 3.87 5.62
CA GLN A 38 2.54 3.20 4.34
C GLN A 38 3.39 4.09 3.46
N ALA A 39 4.67 3.73 3.31
CA ALA A 39 5.64 4.51 2.54
C ALA A 39 5.17 4.78 1.09
N LEU A 40 4.46 3.83 0.49
CA LEU A 40 3.90 3.94 -0.86
C LEU A 40 2.85 5.06 -0.94
N ASP A 41 1.97 5.16 0.06
CA ASP A 41 0.95 6.20 0.14
C ASP A 41 1.59 7.58 0.31
N ILE A 42 2.56 7.67 1.23
CA ILE A 42 3.17 8.94 1.64
C ILE A 42 4.12 9.50 0.57
N SER A 43 4.88 8.64 -0.10
CA SER A 43 6.00 9.09 -0.94
C SER A 43 5.64 9.09 -2.42
N ILE A 44 4.88 8.09 -2.86
CA ILE A 44 4.62 7.87 -4.29
C ILE A 44 3.21 8.34 -4.63
N PHE A 45 2.18 7.83 -3.95
CA PHE A 45 0.80 8.15 -4.32
C PHE A 45 0.40 9.58 -3.99
N SER A 46 0.89 10.16 -2.89
CA SER A 46 0.67 11.58 -2.58
C SER A 46 1.18 12.49 -3.71
N THR A 47 2.43 12.29 -4.12
CA THR A 47 3.10 13.05 -5.18
C THR A 47 2.38 12.86 -6.51
N PHE A 48 2.04 11.61 -6.85
CA PHE A 48 1.32 11.31 -8.07
C PHE A 48 -0.08 11.94 -8.09
N LYS A 49 -0.79 11.90 -6.96
CA LYS A 49 -2.10 12.53 -6.80
C LYS A 49 -2.01 14.03 -7.01
N ASN A 50 -1.04 14.71 -6.40
CA ASN A 50 -0.86 16.14 -6.56
C ASN A 50 -0.60 16.52 -8.03
N HIS A 51 0.35 15.85 -8.69
CA HIS A 51 0.61 16.09 -10.12
C HIS A 51 -0.60 15.83 -11.01
N TYR A 52 -1.35 14.76 -10.72
CA TYR A 52 -2.56 14.45 -11.46
C TYR A 52 -3.66 15.51 -11.23
N THR A 53 -3.81 15.98 -9.99
CA THR A 53 -4.75 17.07 -9.65
C THR A 53 -4.37 18.36 -10.35
N ASP A 54 -3.10 18.78 -10.30
CA ASP A 54 -2.61 19.99 -10.98
C ASP A 54 -2.88 19.93 -12.48
N ALA A 55 -2.59 18.79 -13.13
CA ALA A 55 -2.83 18.59 -14.55
C ALA A 55 -4.34 18.58 -14.90
N ALA A 56 -5.18 18.08 -14.00
CA ALA A 56 -6.63 18.08 -14.18
C ALA A 56 -7.22 19.48 -14.02
N GLU A 57 -6.69 20.28 -13.08
CA GLU A 57 -7.10 21.68 -12.88
C GLU A 57 -6.65 22.58 -14.03
N GLU A 58 -5.47 22.34 -14.63
CA GLU A 58 -5.02 23.07 -15.83
C GLU A 58 -5.91 22.82 -17.06
N TYR A 59 -6.60 21.66 -17.10
CA TYR A 59 -7.44 21.26 -18.23
C TYR A 59 -8.89 21.78 -18.16
N ILE A 60 -9.31 22.34 -17.02
CA ILE A 60 -10.68 22.85 -16.75
C ILE A 60 -10.68 24.38 -16.79
#